data_AF-A0A2S2Q7M7-F1
#
_entry.id   AF-A0A2S2Q7M7-F1
#
_cell.length_a   1.000
_cell.length_b   1.000
_cell.length_c   1.000
_cell.angle_alpha   90.00
_cell.angle_beta   90.00
_cell.angle_gamma   90.00
#
_symmetry.space_group_name_H-M   'P 1'
#
loop_
_entity.id
_entity.type
_entity.pdbx_description
1 polymer ?
#
loop_
_entity_poly.entity_id
_entity_poly.type
_entity_poly.pdbx_seq_one_letter_code
_entity_poly.pdbx_strand_id
1 'polypeptide(L)'
;MTDLQTSGILAKECLRTQICGEGEWPKNTVLYQPYETEQILLPDNSKCLSVKTFLKMADLEFIVEARENAEYMSPHRGKVPFIKAGQFLVADFEPIVNFAQSKGYSLSSNL
;
A
#
# COMPACT_ATOMS: atom_id res chain seq x y z
N MET A 1 23.81 27.28 -0.60
CA MET A 1 23.56 26.52 0.64
C MET A 1 22.25 25.74 0.48
N THR A 2 22.16 24.88 -0.53
CA THR A 2 20.92 24.16 -0.90
C THR A 2 21.16 22.70 -1.33
N ASP A 3 22.42 22.23 -1.42
CA ASP A 3 22.72 20.91 -1.98
C ASP A 3 22.80 19.76 -0.94
N LEU A 4 22.81 20.07 0.36
CA LEU A 4 22.96 19.04 1.40
C LEU A 4 21.62 18.37 1.79
N GLN A 5 20.48 19.07 1.65
CA GLN A 5 19.17 18.50 2.01
C GLN A 5 18.62 17.55 0.94
N THR A 6 18.91 17.79 -0.34
CA THR A 6 18.42 16.97 -1.47
C THR A 6 18.99 15.55 -1.47
N SER A 7 20.26 15.39 -1.05
CA SER A 7 20.93 14.07 -1.00
C SER A 7 20.31 13.12 0.04
N GLY A 8 19.78 13.64 1.15
CA GLY A 8 19.13 12.82 2.18
C GLY A 8 17.73 12.33 1.78
N ILE A 9 17.04 13.07 0.92
CA ILE A 9 15.72 12.71 0.39
C ILE A 9 15.88 11.61 -0.67
N LEU A 10 16.80 11.80 -1.62
CA LEU A 10 17.16 10.81 -2.64
C LEU A 10 17.64 9.49 -2.03
N ALA A 11 18.43 9.52 -0.96
CA ALA A 11 18.88 8.30 -0.27
C ALA A 11 17.71 7.54 0.38
N LYS A 12 16.75 8.25 0.98
CA LYS A 12 15.54 7.63 1.57
C LYS A 12 14.60 7.06 0.52
N GLU A 13 14.48 7.73 -0.62
CA GLU A 13 13.70 7.26 -1.77
C GLU A 13 14.36 6.03 -2.42
N CYS A 14 15.68 6.05 -2.62
CA CYS A 14 16.42 4.93 -3.18
C CYS A 14 16.40 3.69 -2.26
N LEU A 15 16.50 3.88 -0.93
CA LEU A 15 16.33 2.78 0.02
C LEU A 15 14.90 2.19 -0.02
N ARG A 16 13.87 3.03 -0.16
CA ARG A 16 12.47 2.57 -0.28
C ARG A 16 12.25 1.74 -1.54
N THR A 17 12.80 2.19 -2.67
CA THR A 17 12.71 1.46 -3.95
C THR A 17 13.46 0.13 -3.87
N GLN A 18 14.64 0.09 -3.25
CA GLN A 18 15.42 -1.13 -3.06
C GLN A 18 14.73 -2.14 -2.13
N ILE A 19 13.98 -1.67 -1.12
CA ILE A 19 13.22 -2.56 -0.23
C ILE A 19 12.01 -3.15 -0.95
N CYS A 20 11.39 -2.47 -1.92
CA CYS A 20 10.13 -2.94 -2.54
C CYS A 20 10.32 -3.82 -3.79
N GLY A 21 11.55 -3.94 -4.29
CA GLY A 21 11.92 -4.80 -5.42
C GLY A 21 11.29 -4.36 -6.74
N GLU A 22 12.13 -3.99 -7.71
CA GLU A 22 11.71 -3.82 -9.11
C GLU A 22 11.15 -5.15 -9.64
N GLY A 23 10.00 -5.11 -10.33
CA GLY A 23 9.39 -6.31 -10.90
C GLY A 23 7.86 -6.24 -11.01
N GLU A 24 7.28 -7.28 -11.61
CA GLU A 24 5.83 -7.42 -11.81
C GLU A 24 5.04 -7.38 -10.49
N TRP A 25 3.76 -7.01 -10.58
CA TRP A 25 2.85 -7.08 -9.44
C TRP A 25 2.76 -8.52 -8.89
N PRO A 26 2.95 -8.74 -7.58
CA PRO A 26 2.94 -10.10 -7.03
C PRO A 26 1.58 -10.78 -7.20
N LYS A 27 1.61 -12.00 -7.75
CA LYS A 27 0.44 -12.89 -7.82
C LYS A 27 -0.08 -13.18 -6.42
N ASN A 28 -1.40 -13.29 -6.28
CA ASN A 28 -2.08 -13.55 -5.00
C ASN A 28 -1.83 -12.46 -3.94
N THR A 29 -1.75 -11.19 -4.35
CA THR A 29 -1.71 -10.08 -3.37
C THR A 29 -2.99 -10.08 -2.53
N VAL A 30 -2.85 -10.09 -1.21
CA VAL A 30 -3.99 -10.11 -0.28
C VAL A 30 -4.13 -8.75 0.39
N LEU A 31 -5.32 -8.14 0.29
CA LEU A 31 -5.71 -6.94 1.00
C LEU A 31 -6.45 -7.34 2.30
N TYR A 32 -5.81 -7.06 3.43
CA TYR A 32 -6.40 -7.25 4.75
C TYR A 32 -7.14 -6.00 5.22
N GLN A 33 -8.36 -6.21 5.69
CA GLN A 33 -9.22 -5.15 6.23
C GLN A 33 -10.11 -5.69 7.37
N PRO A 34 -10.66 -4.81 8.22
CA PRO A 34 -11.73 -5.16 9.14
C PRO A 34 -13.03 -5.55 8.41
N TYR A 35 -14.00 -6.11 9.15
CA TYR A 35 -15.34 -6.36 8.63
C TYR A 35 -16.11 -5.06 8.39
N GLU A 36 -16.75 -4.95 7.22
CA GLU A 36 -17.32 -3.69 6.71
C GLU A 36 -18.61 -3.24 7.42
N THR A 37 -19.34 -4.15 8.08
CA THR A 37 -20.71 -3.88 8.53
C THR A 37 -20.83 -3.55 10.02
N GLU A 38 -19.99 -4.11 10.88
CA GLU A 38 -20.18 -3.99 12.34
C GLU A 38 -18.94 -3.53 13.12
N GLN A 39 -17.74 -3.60 12.54
CA GLN A 39 -16.49 -3.42 13.30
C GLN A 39 -15.58 -2.29 12.77
N ILE A 40 -15.89 -1.70 11.61
CA ILE A 40 -15.02 -0.69 11.00
C ILE A 40 -15.45 0.74 11.35
N LEU A 41 -14.48 1.58 11.74
CA LEU A 41 -14.71 3.01 11.86
C LEU A 41 -14.85 3.64 10.47
N LEU A 42 -15.71 4.66 10.33
CA LEU A 42 -15.91 5.35 9.05
C LEU A 42 -14.61 5.83 8.37
N PRO A 43 -13.63 6.41 9.09
CA PRO A 43 -12.35 6.79 8.48
C PRO A 43 -11.58 5.59 7.92
N ASP A 44 -11.63 4.44 8.60
CA ASP A 44 -10.92 3.24 8.16
C ASP A 44 -11.63 2.56 7.00
N ASN A 45 -12.97 2.63 6.95
CA ASN A 45 -13.74 2.19 5.78
C ASN A 45 -13.39 3.02 4.55
N SER A 46 -13.27 4.35 4.71
CA SER A 46 -12.83 5.24 3.63
C SER A 46 -11.44 4.86 3.10
N LYS A 47 -10.49 4.56 4.00
CA LYS A 47 -9.15 4.05 3.61
C LYS A 47 -9.21 2.69 2.90
N CYS A 48 -10.05 1.77 3.39
CA CYS A 48 -10.24 0.47 2.74
C CYS A 48 -10.78 0.64 1.32
N LEU A 49 -11.76 1.53 1.16
CA LEU A 49 -12.36 1.82 -0.14
C LEU A 49 -11.39 2.53 -1.09
N SER A 50 -10.59 3.47 -0.60
CA SER A 50 -9.61 4.18 -1.42
C SER A 50 -8.55 3.24 -1.98
N VAL A 51 -8.01 2.34 -1.15
CA VAL A 51 -7.04 1.33 -1.60
C VAL A 51 -7.68 0.34 -2.58
N LYS A 52 -8.87 -0.20 -2.29
CA LYS A 52 -9.60 -1.08 -3.22
C LYS A 52 -9.83 -0.41 -4.57
N THR A 53 -10.20 0.87 -4.56
CA THR A 53 -10.46 1.65 -5.77
C THR A 53 -9.18 1.86 -6.56
N PHE A 54 -8.09 2.27 -5.91
CA PHE A 54 -6.79 2.43 -6.55
C PHE A 54 -6.31 1.14 -7.23
N LEU A 55 -6.32 0.01 -6.50
CA LEU A 55 -5.87 -1.27 -7.04
C LEU A 55 -6.71 -1.71 -8.25
N LYS A 56 -8.04 -1.51 -8.20
CA LYS A 56 -8.93 -1.79 -9.34
C LYS A 56 -8.65 -0.88 -10.53
N MET A 57 -8.47 0.42 -10.30
CA MET A 57 -8.19 1.38 -11.37
C MET A 57 -6.83 1.14 -12.03
N ALA A 58 -5.85 0.67 -11.26
CA ALA A 58 -4.52 0.33 -11.74
C ALA A 58 -4.43 -1.07 -12.38
N ASP A 59 -5.57 -1.77 -12.53
CA ASP A 59 -5.67 -3.13 -13.06
C ASP A 59 -4.78 -4.14 -12.33
N LEU A 60 -4.68 -3.99 -11.01
CA LEU A 60 -3.87 -4.84 -10.15
C LEU A 60 -4.72 -5.97 -9.56
N GLU A 61 -4.26 -7.20 -9.67
CA GLU A 61 -4.93 -8.37 -9.09
C GLU A 61 -4.77 -8.38 -7.56
N PHE A 62 -5.88 -8.53 -6.83
CA PHE A 62 -5.86 -8.71 -5.38
C PHE A 62 -7.06 -9.50 -4.87
N ILE A 63 -6.88 -10.14 -3.71
CA ILE A 63 -7.92 -10.84 -2.96
C ILE A 63 -8.20 -10.04 -1.68
N VAL A 64 -9.47 -9.86 -1.33
CA VAL A 64 -9.85 -9.22 -0.07
C VAL A 64 -10.02 -10.28 1.01
N GLU A 65 -9.30 -10.14 2.12
CA GLU A 65 -9.50 -10.96 3.32
C GLU A 65 -9.91 -10.08 4.51
N ALA A 66 -11.17 -10.21 4.92
CA ALA A 66 -11.65 -9.58 6.14
C ALA A 66 -11.15 -10.34 7.38
N ARG A 67 -10.68 -9.61 8.40
CA ARG A 67 -10.20 -10.15 9.67
C ARG A 67 -10.59 -9.22 10.82
N GLU A 68 -11.13 -9.77 11.90
CA GLU A 68 -11.46 -9.02 13.12
C GLU A 68 -10.21 -8.40 13.76
N ASN A 69 -9.08 -9.10 13.71
CA ASN A 69 -7.81 -8.66 14.28
C ASN A 69 -6.89 -7.97 13.25
N ALA A 70 -7.42 -7.45 12.13
CA ALA A 70 -6.62 -6.83 11.06
C ALA A 70 -5.67 -5.73 11.59
N GLU A 71 -6.13 -4.91 12.54
CA GLU A 71 -5.33 -3.85 13.16
C GLU A 71 -4.06 -4.35 13.88
N TYR A 72 -4.11 -5.58 14.41
CA TYR A 72 -3.01 -6.23 15.10
C TYR A 72 -2.08 -6.99 14.14
N MET A 73 -2.56 -7.32 12.94
CA MET A 73 -1.77 -7.97 11.89
C MET A 73 -0.92 -6.97 11.08
N SER A 74 -1.32 -5.69 11.07
CA SER A 74 -0.66 -4.66 10.29
C SER A 74 0.80 -4.45 10.73
N PRO A 75 1.75 -4.22 9.78
CA PRO A 75 3.14 -3.89 10.12
C PRO A 75 3.26 -2.59 10.94
N HIS A 76 2.24 -1.73 10.88
CA HIS A 76 2.11 -0.57 11.73
C HIS A 76 0.84 -0.71 12.57
N ARG A 77 1.00 -0.80 13.89
CA ARG A 77 -0.10 -1.05 14.83
C ARG A 77 -1.30 -0.13 14.56
N GLY A 78 -2.47 -0.71 14.30
CA GLY A 78 -3.73 0.02 14.09
C GLY A 78 -3.92 0.62 12.69
N LYS A 79 -2.98 0.42 11.75
CA LYS A 79 -3.15 0.92 10.38
C LYS A 79 -3.79 -0.12 9.47
N VAL A 80 -5.04 0.12 9.11
CA VAL A 80 -5.78 -0.64 8.10
C VAL A 80 -6.24 0.29 6.96
N PRO A 81 -6.38 -0.22 5.73
CA PRO A 81 -6.04 -1.58 5.29
C PRO A 81 -4.52 -1.75 5.09
N PHE A 82 -4.09 -2.99 4.85
CA PHE A 82 -2.72 -3.30 4.41
C PHE A 82 -2.71 -4.47 3.43
N ILE A 83 -1.71 -4.51 2.55
CA ILE A 83 -1.51 -5.60 1.60
C ILE A 83 -0.37 -6.51 2.06
N LYS A 84 -0.53 -7.80 1.77
CA LYS A 84 0.55 -8.79 1.71
C LYS A 84 0.81 -9.12 0.25
N ALA A 85 1.92 -8.65 -0.29
CA ALA A 85 2.31 -8.83 -1.68
C ALA A 85 3.66 -9.58 -1.72
N GLY A 86 3.60 -10.92 -1.85
CA GLY A 86 4.78 -11.78 -1.70
C GLY A 86 5.39 -11.67 -0.30
N GLN A 87 6.63 -11.17 -0.23
CA GLN A 87 7.39 -10.99 1.01
C GLN A 87 7.13 -9.63 1.69
N PHE A 88 6.33 -8.76 1.06
CA PHE A 88 6.11 -7.40 1.51
C PHE A 88 4.78 -7.25 2.25
N LEU A 89 4.83 -6.53 3.37
CA LEU A 89 3.66 -6.02 4.07
C LEU A 89 3.65 -4.50 3.99
N VAL A 90 2.63 -3.93 3.34
CA VAL A 90 2.54 -2.50 3.09
C VAL A 90 1.18 -2.00 3.59
N ALA A 91 1.19 -1.10 4.55
CA ALA A 91 -0.01 -0.56 5.18
C ALA A 91 -0.25 0.89 4.76
N ASP A 92 -1.52 1.31 4.80
CA ASP A 92 -1.96 2.68 4.50
C ASP A 92 -1.98 3.02 2.99
N PHE A 93 -2.73 4.04 2.61
CA PHE A 93 -3.00 4.34 1.19
C PHE A 93 -1.75 4.76 0.42
N GLU A 94 -1.08 5.82 0.88
CA GLU A 94 0.08 6.39 0.20
C GLU A 94 1.26 5.40 0.05
N PRO A 95 1.63 4.61 1.09
CA PRO A 95 2.63 3.57 0.92
C PRO A 95 2.26 2.49 -0.11
N ILE A 96 0.99 2.11 -0.22
CA ILE A 96 0.53 1.14 -1.23
C ILE A 96 0.65 1.72 -2.64
N VAL A 97 0.29 3.00 -2.84
CA VAL A 97 0.47 3.68 -4.12
C VAL A 97 1.96 3.74 -4.48
N ASN A 98 2.81 4.14 -3.55
CA ASN A 98 4.26 4.20 -3.76
C ASN A 98 4.85 2.81 -4.07
N PHE A 99 4.35 1.76 -3.41
CA PHE A 99 4.72 0.38 -3.70
C PHE A 99 4.35 -0.02 -5.14
N ALA A 100 3.14 0.28 -5.58
CA ALA A 100 2.71 0.04 -6.96
C ALA A 100 3.54 0.84 -7.97
N GLN A 101 3.86 2.10 -7.67
CA GLN A 101 4.73 2.94 -8.50
C GLN A 101 6.15 2.38 -8.62
N SER A 102 6.71 1.85 -7.54
CA SER A 102 8.03 1.19 -7.58
C SER A 102 8.07 -0.05 -8.48
N LYS A 103 6.88 -0.58 -8.84
CA LYS A 103 6.69 -1.70 -9.77
C LYS A 103 6.26 -1.27 -11.17
N GLY A 104 6.20 0.03 -11.44
CA GLY A 104 5.83 0.59 -12.74
C GLY A 104 4.35 0.91 -12.93
N TYR A 105 3.51 0.77 -11.90
CA TYR A 105 2.08 1.06 -11.99
C TYR A 105 1.77 2.46 -11.44
N SER A 106 1.26 3.34 -12.30
CA SER A 106 0.87 4.70 -11.93
C SER A 106 -0.34 5.17 -12.72
N LEU A 107 -1.31 5.75 -12.03
CA LEU A 107 -2.52 6.32 -12.64
C LEU A 107 -2.30 7.74 -13.20
N SER A 108 -1.16 8.37 -12.88
CA SER A 108 -0.88 9.75 -13.24
C SER A 108 0.22 9.91 -14.30
N SER A 109 0.74 8.82 -14.86
CA SER A 109 1.84 8.91 -15.85
C SER A 109 1.48 9.65 -17.13
N ASN A 110 0.18 9.80 -17.43
CA ASN A 110 -0.33 10.43 -18.65
C ASN A 110 -1.20 11.68 -18.36
N LEU A 111 -1.08 12.25 -17.16
CA LEU A 111 -1.69 13.53 -16.76
C LEU A 111 -0.68 14.65 -16.92
#